data_AF-A0A485BCL5-F1
#
_entry.id   AF-A0A485BCL5-F1
#
_cell.length_a   1.000
_cell.length_b   1.000
_cell.length_c   1.000
_cell.angle_alpha   90.00
_cell.angle_beta   90.00
_cell.angle_gamma   90.00
#
_symmetry.space_group_name_H-M   'P 1'
#
loop_
_entity.id
_entity.type
_entity.pdbx_description
1 polymer ?
#
loop_
_entity_poly.entity_id
_entity_poly.type
_entity_poly.pdbx_seq_one_letter_code
_entity_poly.pdbx_strand_id
1 'polypeptide(L)'
;MKGKYKAAIALVLALLLLPLALLSTLTHWVPTLAGIWLPAGTRISLNDSPRLTRTALRIPDLRYMVGDCELAKVTNAQLSHPSRWRLHLDELDINSVCLSKLPESEPAPGAPRTLAEWQSMLPYSWLTIENLRLSPWERWQGRLVMSLTPTQQDIGYSGPEVTVQARLRGQALTVSDFSARLVEGQAPVRLVGEFNMPLVPDGFPVDGHLLSTFEFPQEPGLVDAELEWQKNRGQLLVTPRGEVQPMLDLPWEITSERIAISDGRWSTEYAGYPLSGRVALSVDDWQQGTENMQVSGRLNVLTQGEAGKGNAVLNVGPGKLSMDSSDMPLRLTGEAKLGDLIVYAALPARLSGPLTTPELSFHPGALLRSRGRVIDSLNIDEIRLPLAGVKVTQQGVDGRLQAILRAHEQEMGDFVLHLDGKADNFMPDRGRWQWRYWGEGHFTPMQARWDVKGAGEWVDSAIVLNSLSTGFDKLQYGTMLVSTPRLTLEQPIRWLRDEQHPKLTGALSLDAGKTSFSSGSELPPSTLKFSLDGRDPTWFQFNGSLHANKIGPVRADRPLGRRAPARPGVVAEAVVVRLSSRCCRRSGK
;
A
#
# COMPACT_ATOMS: atom_id res chain seq x y z
N MET A 1 -57.86 -60.78 40.44
CA MET A 1 -57.03 -60.42 39.26
C MET A 1 -56.71 -58.92 39.23
N LYS A 2 -55.85 -58.37 40.12
CA LYS A 2 -55.78 -56.88 40.26
C LYS A 2 -54.42 -56.21 40.52
N GLY A 3 -53.31 -56.94 40.72
CA GLY A 3 -51.99 -56.32 41.02
C GLY A 3 -50.94 -56.46 39.90
N LYS A 4 -50.63 -57.69 39.49
CA LYS A 4 -49.49 -58.00 38.62
C LYS A 4 -49.63 -57.48 37.18
N TYR A 5 -50.82 -57.55 36.59
CA TYR A 5 -51.07 -57.02 35.23
C TYR A 5 -51.02 -55.48 35.17
N LYS A 6 -51.42 -54.78 36.23
CA LYS A 6 -51.30 -53.31 36.30
C LYS A 6 -49.84 -52.86 36.37
N ALA A 7 -49.01 -53.59 37.13
CA ALA A 7 -47.58 -53.33 37.20
C ALA A 7 -46.86 -53.63 35.88
N ALA A 8 -47.22 -54.74 35.21
CA ALA A 8 -46.67 -55.08 33.89
C ALA A 8 -47.06 -54.05 32.81
N ILE A 9 -48.32 -53.62 32.78
CA ILE A 9 -48.79 -52.57 31.87
C ILE A 9 -48.10 -51.25 32.18
N ALA A 10 -47.99 -50.85 33.45
CA ALA A 10 -47.29 -49.62 33.84
C ALA A 10 -45.79 -49.66 33.47
N LEU A 11 -45.14 -50.82 33.59
CA LEU A 11 -43.74 -51.00 33.19
C LEU A 11 -43.56 -50.91 31.68
N VAL A 12 -44.45 -51.53 30.89
CA VAL A 12 -44.43 -51.43 29.41
C VAL A 12 -44.76 -50.01 28.97
N LEU A 13 -45.73 -49.35 29.61
CA LEU A 13 -46.06 -47.95 29.36
C LEU A 13 -44.88 -47.05 29.69
N ALA A 14 -44.19 -47.28 30.82
CA ALA A 14 -42.98 -46.56 31.18
C ALA A 14 -41.86 -46.82 30.18
N LEU A 15 -41.65 -48.07 29.75
CA LEU A 15 -40.63 -48.44 28.76
C LEU A 15 -40.88 -47.83 27.38
N LEU A 16 -42.13 -47.51 27.04
CA LEU A 16 -42.51 -46.79 25.82
C LEU A 16 -42.49 -45.27 26.00
N LEU A 17 -43.05 -44.75 27.10
CA LEU A 17 -43.20 -43.32 27.33
C LEU A 17 -41.90 -42.64 27.77
N LEU A 18 -41.03 -43.30 28.53
CA LEU A 18 -39.70 -42.75 28.89
C LEU A 18 -38.86 -42.41 27.65
N PRO A 19 -38.62 -43.35 26.70
CA PRO A 19 -37.84 -43.01 25.52
C PRO A 19 -38.54 -41.97 24.64
N LEU A 20 -39.88 -41.98 24.55
CA LEU A 20 -40.64 -40.96 23.82
C LEU A 20 -40.53 -39.57 24.47
N ALA A 21 -40.55 -39.48 25.81
CA ALA A 21 -40.36 -38.24 26.56
C ALA A 21 -38.90 -37.76 26.51
N LEU A 22 -37.94 -38.68 26.56
CA LEU A 22 -36.52 -38.39 26.37
C LEU A 22 -36.24 -37.87 24.95
N LEU A 23 -36.86 -38.48 23.93
CA LEU A 23 -36.78 -38.01 22.55
C LEU A 23 -37.45 -36.64 22.36
N SER A 24 -38.58 -36.37 23.03
CA SER A 24 -39.25 -35.07 22.90
C SER A 24 -38.52 -33.94 23.64
N THR A 25 -37.80 -34.25 24.71
CA THR A 25 -37.05 -33.27 25.52
C THR A 25 -35.56 -33.17 25.15
N LEU A 26 -35.14 -33.77 24.03
CA LEU A 26 -33.75 -33.79 23.53
C LEU A 26 -33.07 -32.41 23.57
N THR A 27 -33.78 -31.33 23.22
CA THR A 27 -33.23 -29.95 23.22
C THR A 27 -32.85 -29.44 24.61
N HIS A 28 -33.43 -29.99 25.69
CA HIS A 28 -33.19 -29.52 27.05
C HIS A 28 -32.08 -30.28 27.77
N TRP A 29 -31.95 -31.58 27.55
CA TRP A 29 -30.96 -32.40 28.28
C TRP A 29 -29.68 -32.68 27.49
N VAL A 30 -29.72 -32.68 26.15
CA VAL A 30 -28.52 -32.89 25.32
C VAL A 30 -27.46 -31.80 25.55
N PRO A 31 -27.81 -30.50 25.57
CA PRO A 31 -26.85 -29.45 25.92
C PRO A 31 -26.12 -29.69 27.25
N THR A 32 -26.87 -30.08 28.29
CA THR A 32 -26.31 -30.33 29.63
C THR A 32 -25.42 -31.57 29.68
N LEU A 33 -25.76 -32.66 28.97
CA LEU A 33 -24.91 -33.85 28.92
C LEU A 33 -23.68 -33.65 28.02
N ALA A 34 -23.84 -32.96 26.89
CA ALA A 34 -22.73 -32.59 26.03
C ALA A 34 -21.74 -31.69 26.77
N GLY A 35 -22.24 -30.80 27.64
CA GLY A 35 -21.42 -29.93 28.50
C GLY A 35 -20.37 -30.66 29.36
N ILE A 36 -20.55 -31.95 29.66
CA ILE A 36 -19.56 -32.75 30.41
C ILE A 36 -18.31 -33.04 29.56
N TRP A 37 -18.47 -33.12 28.24
CA TRP A 37 -17.41 -33.43 27.27
C TRP A 37 -16.91 -32.20 26.52
N LEU A 38 -17.52 -31.05 26.76
CA LEU A 38 -17.13 -29.77 26.16
C LEU A 38 -16.11 -29.05 27.04
N PRO A 39 -15.22 -28.22 26.45
CA PRO A 39 -14.32 -27.36 27.21
C PRO A 39 -15.07 -26.46 28.19
N ALA A 40 -14.40 -26.10 29.29
CA ALA A 40 -14.97 -25.18 30.26
C ALA A 40 -15.38 -23.85 29.59
N GLY A 41 -16.53 -23.29 29.99
CA GLY A 41 -17.03 -22.02 29.44
C GLY A 41 -17.68 -22.12 28.05
N THR A 42 -17.83 -23.33 27.49
CA THR A 42 -18.55 -23.53 26.22
C THR A 42 -19.87 -24.28 26.42
N ARG A 43 -20.82 -24.04 25.51
CA ARG A 43 -22.14 -24.70 25.53
C ARG A 43 -22.69 -24.89 24.13
N ILE A 44 -23.48 -25.95 23.98
CA ILE A 44 -24.27 -26.18 22.76
C ILE A 44 -25.70 -25.71 23.01
N SER A 45 -26.32 -25.07 22.02
CA SER A 45 -27.75 -24.72 22.04
C SER A 45 -28.44 -25.29 20.80
N LEU A 46 -29.60 -25.92 21.01
CA LEU A 46 -30.46 -26.45 19.95
C LEU A 46 -31.80 -25.73 20.03
N ASN A 47 -32.19 -25.02 18.97
CA ASN A 47 -33.51 -24.39 18.91
C ASN A 47 -34.61 -25.39 18.54
N ASP A 48 -34.27 -26.35 17.67
CA ASP A 48 -35.17 -27.39 17.19
C ASP A 48 -34.69 -28.78 17.63
N SER A 49 -35.63 -29.67 17.94
CA SER A 49 -35.30 -31.05 18.31
C SER A 49 -34.73 -31.83 17.12
N PRO A 50 -33.62 -32.56 17.30
CA PRO A 50 -33.13 -33.52 16.32
C PRO A 50 -34.21 -34.53 15.97
N ARG A 51 -34.34 -34.87 14.68
CA ARG A 51 -35.30 -35.83 14.17
C ARG A 51 -34.59 -37.09 13.73
N LEU A 52 -34.90 -38.21 14.38
CA LEU A 52 -34.41 -39.52 13.95
C LEU A 52 -35.33 -40.06 12.84
N THR A 53 -34.76 -40.30 11.66
CA THR A 53 -35.41 -41.02 10.56
C THR A 53 -34.92 -42.47 10.52
N ARG A 54 -35.53 -43.34 9.70
CA ARG A 54 -35.12 -44.75 9.60
C ARG A 54 -33.65 -44.95 9.21
N THR A 55 -33.03 -43.98 8.56
CA THR A 55 -31.68 -44.11 7.97
C THR A 55 -30.72 -42.98 8.36
N ALA A 56 -31.21 -41.93 9.03
CA ALA A 56 -30.41 -40.76 9.37
C ALA A 56 -30.95 -39.98 10.58
N LEU A 57 -30.06 -39.39 11.35
CA LEU A 57 -30.35 -38.34 12.33
C LEU A 57 -30.26 -36.98 11.63
N ARG A 58 -31.31 -36.17 11.71
CA ARG A 58 -31.33 -34.79 11.20
C ARG A 58 -31.32 -33.79 12.35
N ILE A 59 -30.44 -32.81 12.31
CA ILE A 59 -30.28 -31.75 13.30
C ILE A 59 -30.50 -30.42 12.55
N PRO A 60 -31.67 -29.78 12.69
CA PRO A 60 -32.01 -28.59 11.91
C PRO A 60 -31.12 -27.37 12.19
N ASP A 61 -30.82 -27.11 13.46
CA ASP A 61 -30.02 -25.97 13.91
C ASP A 61 -29.23 -26.38 15.17
N LEU A 62 -27.93 -26.12 15.18
CA LEU A 62 -27.04 -26.38 16.29
C LEU A 62 -26.07 -25.20 16.43
N ARG A 63 -26.05 -24.58 17.60
CA ARG A 63 -25.18 -23.45 17.92
C ARG A 63 -24.18 -23.85 18.97
N TYR A 64 -22.94 -23.41 18.79
CA TYR A 64 -21.86 -23.58 19.75
C TYR A 64 -21.45 -22.21 20.26
N MET A 65 -21.53 -22.03 21.58
CA MET A 65 -21.26 -20.75 22.24
C MET A 65 -20.07 -20.85 23.19
N VAL A 66 -19.32 -19.77 23.28
CA VAL A 66 -18.25 -19.55 24.26
C VAL A 66 -18.66 -18.34 25.10
N GLY A 67 -19.06 -18.57 26.35
CA GLY A 67 -19.83 -17.60 27.13
C GLY A 67 -21.09 -17.16 26.39
N ASP A 68 -21.17 -15.87 26.07
CA ASP A 68 -22.26 -15.24 25.29
C ASP A 68 -21.93 -15.06 23.79
N CYS A 69 -20.76 -15.53 23.33
CA CYS A 69 -20.33 -15.42 21.94
C CYS A 69 -20.75 -16.67 21.15
N GLU A 70 -21.53 -16.51 20.08
CA GLU A 70 -21.83 -17.61 19.15
C GLU A 70 -20.58 -17.89 18.29
N LEU A 71 -19.83 -18.94 18.66
CA LEU A 71 -18.58 -19.31 17.99
C LEU A 71 -18.83 -20.07 16.70
N ALA A 72 -19.83 -20.96 16.68
CA ALA A 72 -20.18 -21.67 15.46
C ALA A 72 -21.68 -21.95 15.38
N LYS A 73 -22.21 -21.92 14.16
CA LYS A 73 -23.59 -22.28 13.84
C LYS A 73 -23.62 -23.29 12.71
N VAL A 74 -24.31 -24.40 12.95
CA VAL A 74 -24.53 -25.48 12.02
C VAL A 74 -25.99 -25.49 11.60
N THR A 75 -26.23 -25.47 10.30
CA THR A 75 -27.57 -25.53 9.70
C THR A 75 -27.77 -26.87 9.00
N ASN A 76 -28.89 -27.52 9.30
CA ASN A 76 -29.39 -28.74 8.66
C ASN A 76 -28.34 -29.87 8.54
N ALA A 77 -27.76 -30.27 9.67
CA ALA A 77 -26.84 -31.39 9.69
C ALA A 77 -27.59 -32.73 9.57
N GLN A 78 -27.09 -33.63 8.73
CA GLN A 78 -27.58 -34.97 8.54
C GLN A 78 -26.46 -35.98 8.81
N LEU A 79 -26.65 -36.83 9.82
CA LEU A 79 -25.77 -37.93 10.13
C LEU A 79 -26.43 -39.26 9.72
N SER A 80 -25.77 -40.04 8.89
CA SER A 80 -26.24 -41.35 8.42
C SER A 80 -25.12 -42.39 8.44
N HIS A 81 -25.47 -43.67 8.45
CA HIS A 81 -24.49 -44.76 8.46
C HIS A 81 -24.93 -45.92 7.56
N PRO A 82 -24.82 -45.78 6.22
CA PRO A 82 -25.06 -46.90 5.31
C PRO A 82 -23.96 -47.96 5.44
N SER A 83 -22.72 -47.62 5.06
CA SER A 83 -21.53 -48.49 5.18
C SER A 83 -20.34 -47.78 5.85
N ARG A 84 -20.35 -46.44 5.82
CA ARG A 84 -19.43 -45.53 6.51
C ARG A 84 -20.26 -44.41 7.11
N TRP A 85 -19.79 -43.78 8.18
CA TRP A 85 -20.46 -42.61 8.74
C TRP A 85 -20.45 -41.49 7.69
N ARG A 86 -21.60 -40.90 7.42
CA ARG A 86 -21.71 -39.74 6.53
C ARG A 86 -22.36 -38.60 7.30
N LEU A 87 -21.59 -37.54 7.49
CA LEU A 87 -22.03 -36.28 8.07
C LEU A 87 -22.11 -35.25 6.94
N HIS A 88 -23.31 -34.76 6.67
CA HIS A 88 -23.59 -33.72 5.68
C HIS A 88 -24.15 -32.49 6.38
N LEU A 89 -23.62 -31.31 6.07
CA LEU A 89 -24.07 -30.02 6.60
C LEU A 89 -24.37 -29.12 5.41
N ASP A 90 -25.51 -28.43 5.45
CA ASP A 90 -25.81 -27.39 4.45
C ASP A 90 -24.92 -26.15 4.68
N GLU A 91 -24.79 -25.74 5.94
CA GLU A 91 -24.00 -24.56 6.30
C GLU A 91 -23.31 -24.74 7.65
N LEU A 92 -22.07 -24.29 7.72
CA LEU A 92 -21.33 -24.10 8.96
C LEU A 92 -20.74 -22.69 8.95
N ASP A 93 -21.20 -21.83 9.86
CA ASP A 93 -20.63 -20.50 10.08
C ASP A 93 -19.77 -20.52 11.35
N ILE A 94 -18.52 -20.08 11.24
CA ILE A 94 -17.56 -20.00 12.35
C ILE A 94 -17.20 -18.53 12.55
N ASN A 95 -17.43 -18.01 13.75
CA ASN A 95 -17.09 -16.64 14.10
C ASN A 95 -15.66 -16.57 14.65
N SER A 96 -14.73 -16.09 13.82
CA SER A 96 -13.31 -15.99 14.16
C SER A 96 -13.04 -15.08 15.39
N VAL A 97 -13.86 -14.06 15.61
CA VAL A 97 -13.72 -13.12 16.74
C VAL A 97 -13.94 -13.83 18.07
N CYS A 98 -14.83 -14.83 18.10
CA CYS A 98 -15.14 -15.59 19.32
C CYS A 98 -14.02 -16.56 19.74
N LEU A 99 -13.07 -16.91 18.86
CA LEU A 99 -11.97 -17.83 19.23
C LEU A 99 -11.09 -17.27 20.34
N SER A 100 -10.85 -15.96 20.36
CA SER A 100 -10.06 -15.27 21.41
C SER A 100 -10.66 -15.39 22.82
N LYS A 101 -11.95 -15.78 22.93
CA LYS A 101 -12.65 -15.94 24.20
C LYS A 101 -12.61 -17.38 24.73
N LEU A 102 -12.03 -18.32 23.96
CA LEU A 102 -11.82 -19.67 24.45
C LEU A 102 -10.85 -19.61 25.63
N PRO A 103 -11.21 -20.14 26.80
CA PRO A 103 -10.30 -20.14 27.93
C PRO A 103 -9.08 -21.00 27.62
N GLU A 104 -7.89 -20.51 28.02
CA GLU A 104 -6.70 -21.35 28.10
C GLU A 104 -7.03 -22.53 29.01
N SER A 105 -7.26 -23.68 28.39
CA SER A 105 -7.61 -24.89 29.12
C SER A 105 -6.31 -25.49 29.63
N GLU A 106 -6.14 -25.59 30.95
CA GLU A 106 -5.10 -26.44 31.50
C GLU A 106 -5.27 -27.85 30.89
N PRO A 107 -4.21 -28.45 30.33
CA PRO A 107 -4.33 -29.77 29.70
C PRO A 107 -4.88 -30.76 30.72
N ALA A 108 -6.07 -31.31 30.42
CA ALA A 108 -6.70 -32.32 31.25
C ALA A 108 -5.71 -33.48 31.49
N PRO A 109 -5.72 -34.14 32.66
CA PRO A 109 -4.79 -35.25 32.94
C PRO A 109 -4.97 -36.37 31.90
N GLY A 110 -4.06 -36.45 30.92
CA GLY A 110 -4.14 -37.41 29.80
C GLY A 110 -3.93 -36.89 28.37
N ALA A 111 -3.27 -35.74 28.13
CA ALA A 111 -2.84 -35.33 26.78
C ALA A 111 -1.54 -34.49 26.85
N PRO A 112 -0.62 -34.58 25.86
CA PRO A 112 -0.92 -34.44 24.44
C PRO A 112 -1.08 -35.78 23.72
N ARG A 113 -2.16 -35.91 22.93
CA ARG A 113 -2.33 -37.08 22.04
C ARG A 113 -1.51 -36.88 20.78
N THR A 114 -0.80 -37.92 20.37
CA THR A 114 -0.03 -37.85 19.13
C THR A 114 -0.97 -37.77 17.92
N LEU A 115 -0.48 -37.27 16.78
CA LEU A 115 -1.22 -37.25 15.52
C LEU A 115 -1.71 -38.66 15.16
N ALA A 116 -0.87 -39.67 15.37
CA ALA A 116 -1.23 -41.07 15.14
C ALA A 116 -2.38 -41.55 16.04
N GLU A 117 -2.38 -41.16 17.32
CA GLU A 117 -3.49 -41.45 18.24
C GLU A 117 -4.77 -40.76 17.79
N TRP A 118 -4.71 -39.48 17.39
CA TRP A 118 -5.85 -38.77 16.82
C TRP A 118 -6.40 -39.46 15.59
N GLN A 119 -5.52 -39.81 14.65
CA GLN A 119 -5.88 -40.51 13.42
C GLN A 119 -6.52 -41.86 13.75
N SER A 120 -6.00 -42.62 14.71
CA SER A 120 -6.54 -43.94 15.09
C SER A 120 -7.98 -43.90 15.60
N MET A 121 -8.42 -42.76 16.14
CA MET A 121 -9.78 -42.56 16.64
C MET A 121 -10.77 -42.11 15.57
N LEU A 122 -10.29 -41.70 14.39
CA LEU A 122 -11.17 -41.21 13.33
C LEU A 122 -11.98 -42.39 12.76
N PRO A 123 -13.31 -42.34 12.80
CA PRO A 123 -14.13 -43.37 12.18
C PRO A 123 -14.01 -43.29 10.66
N TYR A 124 -14.23 -44.42 9.99
CA TYR A 124 -14.42 -44.45 8.54
C TYR A 124 -15.62 -43.58 8.18
N SER A 125 -15.34 -42.37 7.67
CA SER A 125 -16.36 -41.36 7.52
C SER A 125 -16.15 -40.43 6.32
N TRP A 126 -17.26 -39.87 5.86
CA TRP A 126 -17.31 -38.79 4.90
C TRP A 126 -17.97 -37.59 5.55
N LEU A 127 -17.30 -36.44 5.47
CA LEU A 127 -17.81 -35.15 5.90
C LEU A 127 -18.01 -34.29 4.67
N THR A 128 -19.20 -33.71 4.50
CA THR A 128 -19.48 -32.71 3.48
C THR A 128 -20.12 -31.51 4.15
N ILE A 129 -19.54 -30.33 3.94
CA ILE A 129 -20.11 -29.04 4.31
C ILE A 129 -20.31 -28.28 3.02
N GLU A 130 -21.56 -28.05 2.61
CA GLU A 130 -21.84 -27.37 1.33
C GLU A 130 -21.38 -25.92 1.35
N ASN A 131 -21.56 -25.23 2.47
CA ASN A 131 -21.12 -23.85 2.65
C ASN A 131 -20.45 -23.65 4.02
N LEU A 132 -19.12 -23.62 4.04
CA LEU A 132 -18.32 -23.23 5.18
C LEU A 132 -18.06 -21.72 5.12
N ARG A 133 -18.52 -20.98 6.13
CA ARG A 133 -18.30 -19.54 6.30
C ARG A 133 -17.42 -19.30 7.52
N LEU A 134 -16.48 -18.38 7.37
CA LEU A 134 -15.65 -17.90 8.46
C LEU A 134 -15.94 -16.41 8.61
N SER A 135 -16.74 -15.99 9.57
CA SER A 135 -17.09 -14.58 9.76
C SER A 135 -15.93 -13.80 10.41
N PRO A 136 -15.56 -12.58 9.94
CA PRO A 136 -16.18 -11.80 8.85
C PRO A 136 -15.56 -12.01 7.44
N TRP A 137 -14.81 -13.07 7.24
CA TRP A 137 -14.04 -13.42 6.04
C TRP A 137 -14.88 -14.12 4.95
N GLU A 138 -16.08 -13.61 4.64
CA GLU A 138 -17.02 -14.25 3.70
C GLU A 138 -16.44 -14.48 2.30
N ARG A 139 -15.44 -13.69 1.90
CA ARG A 139 -14.70 -13.85 0.63
C ARG A 139 -14.11 -15.26 0.46
N TRP A 140 -13.74 -15.93 1.54
CA TRP A 140 -13.09 -17.24 1.52
C TRP A 140 -14.05 -18.42 1.71
N GLN A 141 -15.37 -18.16 1.70
CA GLN A 141 -16.37 -19.21 1.88
C GLN A 141 -16.33 -20.25 0.74
N GLY A 142 -16.74 -21.47 1.05
CA GLY A 142 -16.67 -22.56 0.09
C GLY A 142 -17.15 -23.90 0.63
N ARG A 143 -17.11 -24.89 -0.25
CA ARG A 143 -17.50 -26.26 0.05
C ARG A 143 -16.32 -27.05 0.61
N LEU A 144 -16.51 -27.70 1.75
CA LEU A 144 -15.53 -28.63 2.35
C LEU A 144 -16.00 -30.08 2.16
N VAL A 145 -15.11 -30.94 1.67
CA VAL A 145 -15.33 -32.39 1.58
C VAL A 145 -14.13 -33.09 2.21
N MET A 146 -14.38 -34.01 3.13
CA MET A 146 -13.33 -34.82 3.74
C MET A 146 -13.68 -36.30 3.68
N SER A 147 -12.69 -37.12 3.41
CA SER A 147 -12.75 -38.58 3.54
C SER A 147 -11.76 -39.00 4.61
N LEU A 148 -12.28 -39.49 5.74
CA LEU A 148 -11.49 -39.78 6.92
C LEU A 148 -11.42 -41.29 7.13
N THR A 149 -10.21 -41.78 7.34
CA THR A 149 -9.90 -43.14 7.78
C THR A 149 -8.80 -43.08 8.84
N PRO A 150 -8.59 -44.15 9.62
CA PRO A 150 -7.51 -44.16 10.61
C PRO A 150 -6.10 -43.97 10.06
N THR A 151 -5.86 -44.21 8.77
CA THR A 151 -4.53 -44.16 8.14
C THR A 151 -4.39 -43.04 7.11
N GLN A 152 -5.50 -42.50 6.60
CA GLN A 152 -5.52 -41.48 5.56
C GLN A 152 -6.69 -40.51 5.74
N GLN A 153 -6.41 -39.21 5.58
CA GLN A 153 -7.41 -38.16 5.54
C GLN A 153 -7.24 -37.38 4.24
N ASP A 154 -8.25 -37.44 3.36
CA ASP A 154 -8.31 -36.60 2.16
C ASP A 154 -9.18 -35.39 2.45
N ILE A 155 -8.70 -34.20 2.09
CA ILE A 155 -9.34 -32.92 2.33
C ILE A 155 -9.46 -32.20 0.99
N GLY A 156 -10.68 -31.85 0.61
CA GLY A 156 -10.99 -31.04 -0.56
C GLY A 156 -11.76 -29.80 -0.13
N TYR A 157 -11.29 -28.63 -0.53
CA TYR A 157 -11.97 -27.35 -0.34
C TYR A 157 -12.14 -26.65 -1.69
N SER A 158 -13.34 -26.13 -1.95
CA SER A 158 -13.64 -25.42 -3.20
C SER A 158 -14.51 -24.21 -2.92
N GLY A 159 -13.93 -23.03 -3.07
CA GLY A 159 -14.62 -21.75 -3.00
C GLY A 159 -14.30 -20.85 -4.20
N PRO A 160 -14.92 -19.67 -4.30
CA PRO A 160 -14.72 -18.74 -5.42
C PRO A 160 -13.29 -18.20 -5.51
N GLU A 161 -12.66 -17.97 -4.36
CA GLU A 161 -11.34 -17.33 -4.25
C GLU A 161 -10.23 -18.29 -3.82
N VAL A 162 -10.58 -19.50 -3.38
CA VAL A 162 -9.61 -20.51 -2.93
C VAL A 162 -10.05 -21.94 -3.25
N THR A 163 -9.10 -22.75 -3.74
CA THR A 163 -9.24 -24.19 -3.87
C THR A 163 -8.09 -24.88 -3.16
N VAL A 164 -8.38 -26.02 -2.51
CA VAL A 164 -7.38 -26.84 -1.83
C VAL A 164 -7.70 -28.32 -2.04
N GLN A 165 -6.69 -29.10 -2.36
CA GLN A 165 -6.71 -30.56 -2.33
C GLN A 165 -5.48 -31.03 -1.58
N ALA A 166 -5.72 -31.68 -0.44
CA ALA A 166 -4.68 -32.16 0.44
C ALA A 166 -4.94 -33.59 0.90
N ARG A 167 -3.87 -34.32 1.20
CA ARG A 167 -3.92 -35.68 1.72
C ARG A 167 -2.93 -35.83 2.86
N LEU A 168 -3.41 -36.28 4.02
CA LEU A 168 -2.60 -36.62 5.17
C LEU A 168 -2.53 -38.14 5.34
N ARG A 169 -1.32 -38.70 5.41
CA ARG A 169 -1.03 -40.12 5.70
C ARG A 169 0.02 -40.22 6.79
N GLY A 170 -0.38 -40.62 8.00
CA GLY A 170 0.49 -40.51 9.16
C GLY A 170 0.88 -39.04 9.37
N GLN A 171 2.18 -38.73 9.33
CA GLN A 171 2.70 -37.36 9.39
C GLN A 171 2.89 -36.70 8.01
N ALA A 172 2.81 -37.46 6.91
CA ALA A 172 3.02 -36.91 5.57
C ALA A 172 1.75 -36.22 5.05
N LEU A 173 1.80 -34.90 4.93
CA LEU A 173 0.77 -34.07 4.31
C LEU A 173 1.23 -33.69 2.89
N THR A 174 0.46 -34.07 1.88
CA THR A 174 0.69 -33.67 0.49
C THR A 174 -0.42 -32.73 0.06
N VAL A 175 -0.07 -31.54 -0.44
CA VAL A 175 -0.99 -30.59 -1.07
C VAL A 175 -0.79 -30.69 -2.58
N SER A 176 -1.75 -31.29 -3.28
CA SER A 176 -1.66 -31.56 -4.72
C SER A 176 -2.23 -30.45 -5.59
N ASP A 177 -3.16 -29.66 -5.05
CA ASP A 177 -3.70 -28.48 -5.70
C ASP A 177 -3.99 -27.44 -4.61
N PHE A 178 -3.42 -26.27 -4.75
CA PHE A 178 -3.87 -25.10 -4.01
C PHE A 178 -3.87 -23.93 -4.98
N SER A 179 -4.97 -23.19 -5.02
CA SER A 179 -5.03 -21.93 -5.73
C SER A 179 -5.75 -20.88 -4.89
N ALA A 180 -5.20 -19.67 -4.81
CA ALA A 180 -5.83 -18.57 -4.06
C ALA A 180 -5.68 -17.24 -4.78
N ARG A 181 -6.76 -16.47 -4.86
CA ARG A 181 -6.78 -15.13 -5.47
C ARG A 181 -6.67 -14.07 -4.37
N LEU A 182 -5.44 -13.64 -4.09
CA LEU A 182 -5.13 -12.73 -2.97
C LEU A 182 -5.47 -11.26 -3.29
N VAL A 183 -5.25 -10.84 -4.54
CA VAL A 183 -5.46 -9.45 -5.00
C VAL A 183 -6.49 -9.44 -6.12
N GLU A 184 -7.43 -8.50 -6.07
CA GLU A 184 -8.46 -8.36 -7.10
C GLU A 184 -7.83 -7.96 -8.44
N GLY A 185 -8.22 -8.64 -9.52
CA GLY A 185 -7.68 -8.41 -10.87
C GLY A 185 -6.34 -9.08 -11.19
N GLN A 186 -5.73 -9.83 -10.25
CA GLN A 186 -4.49 -10.58 -10.48
C GLN A 186 -4.73 -12.09 -10.64
N ALA A 187 -3.77 -12.77 -11.28
CA ALA A 187 -3.80 -14.23 -11.41
C ALA A 187 -3.73 -14.90 -10.02
N PRO A 188 -4.40 -16.05 -9.83
CA PRO A 188 -4.34 -16.78 -8.56
C PRO A 188 -2.97 -17.40 -8.33
N VAL A 189 -2.48 -17.31 -7.09
CA VAL A 189 -1.26 -17.98 -6.65
C VAL A 189 -1.51 -19.48 -6.60
N ARG A 190 -0.62 -20.29 -7.21
CA ARG A 190 -0.69 -21.75 -7.14
C ARG A 190 0.40 -22.32 -6.24
N LEU A 191 0.03 -23.31 -5.42
CA LEU A 191 0.95 -23.99 -4.50
C LEU A 191 0.79 -25.51 -4.63
N VAL A 192 1.93 -26.21 -4.58
CA VAL A 192 2.01 -27.66 -4.44
C VAL A 192 3.15 -27.94 -3.47
N GLY A 193 2.97 -28.90 -2.57
CA GLY A 193 4.03 -29.20 -1.60
C GLY A 193 3.80 -30.44 -0.78
N GLU A 194 4.87 -30.89 -0.15
CA GLU A 194 4.92 -32.01 0.77
C GLU A 194 5.44 -31.53 2.13
N PHE A 195 4.76 -31.92 3.20
CA PHE A 195 5.02 -31.45 4.55
C PHE A 195 5.04 -32.65 5.50
N ASN A 196 5.94 -32.60 6.49
CA ASN A 196 6.01 -33.57 7.57
C ASN A 196 5.47 -32.95 8.87
N MET A 197 4.27 -33.34 9.26
CA MET A 197 3.56 -32.81 10.42
C MET A 197 4.24 -33.26 11.74
N PRO A 198 4.18 -32.45 12.81
CA PRO A 198 4.72 -32.83 14.11
C PRO A 198 3.94 -33.99 14.75
N LEU A 199 4.62 -34.72 15.64
CA LEU A 199 4.02 -35.83 16.40
C LEU A 199 2.87 -35.36 17.30
N VAL A 200 2.98 -34.16 17.87
CA VAL A 200 1.91 -33.50 18.62
C VAL A 200 1.44 -32.31 17.78
N PRO A 201 0.12 -32.14 17.55
CA PRO A 201 -0.41 -31.09 16.67
C PRO A 201 -0.47 -29.73 17.38
N ASP A 202 0.63 -29.28 17.96
CA ASP A 202 0.77 -28.00 18.68
C ASP A 202 1.75 -27.03 17.99
N GLY A 203 2.30 -27.40 16.83
CA GLY A 203 3.32 -26.61 16.14
C GLY A 203 3.27 -26.67 14.62
N PHE A 204 4.21 -25.94 14.01
CA PHE A 204 4.46 -25.93 12.57
C PHE A 204 5.00 -27.29 12.09
N PRO A 205 4.85 -27.67 10.79
CA PRO A 205 5.47 -28.89 10.26
C PRO A 205 6.98 -28.90 10.51
N VAL A 206 7.51 -30.07 10.89
CA VAL A 206 8.92 -30.25 11.28
C VAL A 206 9.82 -30.07 10.08
N ASP A 207 9.43 -30.60 8.92
CA ASP A 207 10.15 -30.49 7.66
C ASP A 207 9.13 -30.27 6.54
N GLY A 208 9.55 -29.65 5.44
CA GLY A 208 8.67 -29.47 4.30
C GLY A 208 9.36 -28.93 3.07
N HIS A 209 8.73 -29.17 1.94
CA HIS A 209 9.09 -28.68 0.63
C HIS A 209 7.85 -28.15 -0.06
N LEU A 210 7.88 -26.87 -0.41
CA LEU A 210 6.77 -26.16 -1.03
C LEU A 210 7.25 -25.47 -2.29
N LEU A 211 6.54 -25.69 -3.38
CA LEU A 211 6.75 -25.04 -4.66
C LEU A 211 5.53 -24.19 -5.01
N SER A 212 5.79 -22.97 -5.49
CA SER A 212 4.78 -22.02 -5.91
C SER A 212 5.13 -21.37 -7.23
N THR A 213 4.12 -21.00 -8.00
CA THR A 213 4.28 -20.07 -9.13
C THR A 213 3.23 -18.98 -9.03
N PHE A 214 3.65 -17.72 -9.16
CA PHE A 214 2.76 -16.55 -9.12
C PHE A 214 3.33 -15.35 -9.88
N GLU A 215 2.49 -14.34 -10.14
CA GLU A 215 2.92 -13.06 -10.72
C GLU A 215 3.49 -12.13 -9.65
N PHE A 216 4.65 -11.53 -9.90
CA PHE A 216 5.27 -10.61 -8.94
C PHE A 216 4.81 -9.16 -9.18
N PRO A 217 4.28 -8.43 -8.17
CA PRO A 217 3.67 -7.11 -8.40
C PRO A 217 4.59 -6.03 -8.99
N GLN A 218 5.90 -6.15 -8.79
CA GLN A 218 6.89 -5.14 -9.21
C GLN A 218 7.60 -5.49 -10.52
N GLU A 219 7.41 -6.72 -11.04
CA GLU A 219 8.13 -7.21 -12.22
C GLU A 219 7.18 -8.00 -13.12
N PRO A 220 6.98 -7.60 -14.39
CA PRO A 220 6.06 -8.28 -15.28
C PRO A 220 6.58 -9.69 -15.60
N GLY A 221 5.97 -10.71 -15.01
CA GLY A 221 6.34 -12.10 -15.25
C GLY A 221 5.87 -13.04 -14.14
N LEU A 222 5.97 -14.34 -14.42
CA LEU A 222 5.79 -15.39 -13.42
C LEU A 222 7.12 -15.62 -12.70
N VAL A 223 7.05 -15.77 -11.38
CA VAL A 223 8.16 -16.21 -10.53
C VAL A 223 7.84 -17.58 -9.97
N ASP A 224 8.87 -18.41 -9.85
CA ASP A 224 8.82 -19.69 -9.14
C ASP A 224 9.41 -19.46 -7.74
N ALA A 225 8.65 -19.80 -6.71
CA ALA A 225 9.09 -19.73 -5.32
C ALA A 225 9.22 -21.14 -4.74
N GLU A 226 10.34 -21.41 -4.11
CA GLU A 226 10.67 -22.66 -3.46
C GLU A 226 10.97 -22.39 -1.98
N LEU A 227 10.24 -23.07 -1.11
CA LEU A 227 10.44 -23.02 0.33
C LEU A 227 10.78 -24.44 0.81
N GLU A 228 12.00 -24.62 1.28
CA GLU A 228 12.46 -25.88 1.86
C GLU A 228 12.91 -25.64 3.30
N TRP A 229 12.56 -26.56 4.20
CA TRP A 229 13.04 -26.51 5.57
C TRP A 229 13.21 -27.88 6.20
N GLN A 230 14.13 -27.91 7.15
CA GLN A 230 14.38 -29.06 8.00
C GLN A 230 14.48 -28.61 9.45
N LYS A 231 13.67 -29.22 10.30
CA LYS A 231 13.48 -28.88 11.72
C LYS A 231 13.15 -27.40 11.93
N ASN A 232 14.16 -26.61 12.22
CA ASN A 232 14.04 -25.25 12.71
C ASN A 232 14.73 -24.25 11.77
N ARG A 233 15.20 -24.70 10.59
CA ARG A 233 15.88 -23.87 9.60
C ARG A 233 15.37 -24.17 8.21
N GLY A 234 15.29 -23.16 7.38
CA GLY A 234 14.91 -23.31 5.99
C GLY A 234 15.40 -22.16 5.12
N GLN A 235 15.00 -22.22 3.87
CA GLN A 235 15.35 -21.24 2.86
C GLN A 235 14.16 -21.01 1.94
N LEU A 236 13.85 -19.74 1.70
CA LEU A 236 12.93 -19.32 0.66
C LEU A 236 13.74 -18.77 -0.51
N LEU A 237 13.60 -19.40 -1.67
CA LEU A 237 14.16 -18.93 -2.94
C LEU A 237 13.01 -18.47 -3.84
N VAL A 238 13.16 -17.30 -4.47
CA VAL A 238 12.24 -16.84 -5.52
C VAL A 238 13.06 -16.51 -6.76
N THR A 239 12.68 -17.12 -7.88
CA THR A 239 13.43 -17.04 -9.14
C THR A 239 12.49 -16.64 -10.26
N PRO A 240 12.83 -15.63 -11.08
CA PRO A 240 12.09 -15.35 -12.30
C PRO A 240 12.04 -16.59 -13.19
N ARG A 241 10.88 -16.90 -13.76
CA ARG A 241 10.72 -18.12 -14.54
C ARG A 241 11.60 -18.08 -15.80
N GLY A 242 12.47 -19.09 -15.94
CA GLY A 242 13.44 -19.18 -17.05
C GLY A 242 14.82 -18.62 -16.72
N GLU A 243 14.99 -18.04 -15.53
CA GLU A 243 16.29 -17.63 -15.01
C GLU A 243 16.87 -18.66 -14.05
N VAL A 244 18.19 -18.58 -13.84
CA VAL A 244 18.93 -19.44 -12.90
C VAL A 244 19.24 -18.70 -11.60
N GLN A 245 19.35 -17.38 -11.64
CA GLN A 245 19.72 -16.57 -10.49
C GLN A 245 18.46 -16.18 -9.71
N PRO A 246 18.36 -16.50 -8.41
CA PRO A 246 17.21 -16.08 -7.61
C PRO A 246 17.21 -14.56 -7.42
N MET A 247 16.02 -13.96 -7.55
CA MET A 247 15.76 -12.56 -7.20
C MET A 247 15.64 -12.37 -5.69
N LEU A 248 15.31 -13.43 -4.94
CA LEU A 248 15.15 -13.42 -3.50
C LEU A 248 15.69 -14.73 -2.91
N ASP A 249 16.53 -14.61 -1.90
CA ASP A 249 17.10 -15.73 -1.16
C ASP A 249 17.05 -15.38 0.33
N LEU A 250 16.13 -16.01 1.07
CA LEU A 250 15.90 -15.74 2.48
C LEU A 250 16.15 -17.01 3.30
N PRO A 251 17.36 -17.21 3.82
CA PRO A 251 17.60 -18.22 4.84
C PRO A 251 16.95 -17.77 6.15
N TRP A 252 16.18 -18.67 6.76
CA TRP A 252 15.47 -18.40 8.00
C TRP A 252 15.72 -19.48 9.04
N GLU A 253 15.61 -19.08 10.30
CA GLU A 253 15.65 -19.95 11.48
C GLU A 253 14.48 -19.61 12.40
N ILE A 254 13.86 -20.63 12.97
CA ILE A 254 12.76 -20.52 13.92
C ILE A 254 13.13 -21.23 15.22
N THR A 255 12.67 -20.67 16.32
CA THR A 255 12.74 -21.22 17.67
C THR A 255 11.40 -20.92 18.36
N SER A 256 11.18 -21.45 19.56
CA SER A 256 9.99 -21.11 20.36
C SER A 256 9.86 -19.62 20.64
N GLU A 257 10.99 -18.91 20.74
CA GLU A 257 11.03 -17.49 21.12
C GLU A 257 11.21 -16.55 19.92
N ARG A 258 11.86 -16.99 18.83
CA ARG A 258 12.30 -16.12 17.74
C ARG A 258 12.16 -16.75 16.36
N ILE A 259 11.72 -15.96 15.39
CA ILE A 259 11.90 -16.19 13.95
C ILE A 259 12.95 -15.19 13.45
N ALA A 260 13.96 -15.65 12.71
CA ALA A 260 15.03 -14.80 12.21
C ALA A 260 15.39 -15.10 10.75
N ILE A 261 15.65 -14.04 9.99
CA ILE A 261 16.32 -14.02 8.70
C ILE A 261 17.62 -13.24 8.91
N SER A 262 18.78 -13.85 8.72
CA SER A 262 20.06 -13.22 9.09
C SER A 262 20.90 -12.70 7.90
N ASP A 263 20.89 -13.42 6.77
CA ASP A 263 21.66 -13.05 5.56
C ASP A 263 20.80 -13.16 4.30
N GLY A 264 19.57 -12.64 4.37
CA GLY A 264 18.70 -12.57 3.20
C GLY A 264 19.31 -11.71 2.11
N ARG A 265 19.14 -12.12 0.86
CA ARG A 265 19.62 -11.43 -0.34
C ARG A 265 18.46 -11.18 -1.27
N TRP A 266 18.50 -10.05 -1.94
CA TRP A 266 17.50 -9.71 -2.94
C TRP A 266 18.13 -8.93 -4.08
N SER A 267 17.56 -9.07 -5.26
CA SER A 267 17.95 -8.40 -6.49
C SER A 267 16.73 -8.23 -7.38
N THR A 268 16.52 -7.05 -7.94
CA THR A 268 15.41 -6.74 -8.84
C THR A 268 15.80 -5.60 -9.76
N GLU A 269 15.02 -5.34 -10.80
CA GLU A 269 15.20 -4.18 -11.68
C GLU A 269 14.04 -3.20 -11.47
N TYR A 270 14.36 -1.95 -11.16
CA TYR A 270 13.36 -0.89 -11.00
C TYR A 270 13.61 0.21 -12.03
N ALA A 271 12.63 0.43 -12.91
CA ALA A 271 12.67 1.47 -13.94
C ALA A 271 13.96 1.45 -14.80
N GLY A 272 14.49 0.27 -15.12
CA GLY A 272 15.71 0.12 -15.91
C GLY A 272 17.02 0.08 -15.10
N TYR A 273 16.94 0.14 -13.76
CA TYR A 273 18.11 0.18 -12.89
C TYR A 273 18.18 -1.05 -11.97
N PRO A 274 19.31 -1.78 -11.97
CA PRO A 274 19.47 -2.93 -11.10
C PRO A 274 19.58 -2.47 -9.64
N LEU A 275 18.73 -3.03 -8.80
CA LEU A 275 18.73 -2.88 -7.35
C LEU A 275 19.08 -4.21 -6.73
N SER A 276 19.94 -4.19 -5.71
CA SER A 276 20.26 -5.40 -4.96
C SER A 276 20.51 -5.08 -3.52
N GLY A 277 20.55 -6.08 -2.66
CA GLY A 277 20.77 -5.79 -1.26
C GLY A 277 20.77 -6.99 -0.35
N ARG A 278 20.75 -6.68 0.94
CA ARG A 278 20.62 -7.67 2.00
C ARG A 278 19.49 -7.31 2.94
N VAL A 279 18.87 -8.31 3.51
CA VAL A 279 17.82 -8.17 4.51
C VAL A 279 18.12 -9.06 5.70
N ALA A 280 17.99 -8.47 6.89
CA ALA A 280 17.93 -9.19 8.14
C ALA A 280 16.64 -8.79 8.86
N LEU A 281 15.92 -9.75 9.40
CA LEU A 281 14.66 -9.55 10.12
C LEU A 281 14.65 -10.49 11.32
N SER A 282 14.20 -10.02 12.47
CA SER A 282 13.98 -10.84 13.66
C SER A 282 12.62 -10.50 14.23
N VAL A 283 11.91 -11.54 14.63
CA VAL A 283 10.59 -11.48 15.23
C VAL A 283 10.64 -12.30 16.51
N ASP A 284 10.66 -11.60 17.64
CA ASP A 284 10.68 -12.18 18.97
C ASP A 284 9.24 -12.34 19.52
N ASP A 285 9.04 -13.31 20.42
CA ASP A 285 7.80 -13.60 21.13
C ASP A 285 6.60 -13.92 20.22
N TRP A 286 6.87 -14.46 19.02
CA TRP A 286 5.85 -14.71 18.00
C TRP A 286 4.75 -15.69 18.43
N GLN A 287 5.03 -16.61 19.35
CA GLN A 287 4.03 -17.56 19.90
C GLN A 287 3.07 -16.91 20.90
N GLN A 288 3.42 -15.74 21.46
CA GLN A 288 2.59 -15.02 22.42
C GLN A 288 1.52 -14.13 21.74
N GLY A 289 1.36 -14.27 20.42
CA GLY A 289 0.41 -13.51 19.59
C GLY A 289 0.99 -12.20 19.04
N THR A 290 0.32 -11.64 18.03
CA THR A 290 0.73 -10.40 17.34
C THR A 290 0.85 -9.20 18.26
N GLU A 291 0.17 -9.22 19.40
CA GLU A 291 0.17 -8.14 20.37
C GLU A 291 1.43 -8.08 21.25
N ASN A 292 2.12 -9.21 21.42
CA ASN A 292 3.35 -9.29 22.24
C ASN A 292 4.61 -9.40 21.38
N MET A 293 4.44 -9.64 20.08
CA MET A 293 5.51 -9.81 19.10
C MET A 293 6.37 -8.54 18.96
N GLN A 294 7.70 -8.70 19.06
CA GLN A 294 8.65 -7.63 18.83
C GLN A 294 9.41 -7.84 17.51
N VAL A 295 9.30 -6.87 16.62
CA VAL A 295 9.91 -6.94 15.28
C VAL A 295 11.10 -6.00 15.22
N SER A 296 12.21 -6.48 14.68
CA SER A 296 13.40 -5.70 14.35
C SER A 296 13.99 -6.15 13.03
N GLY A 297 14.68 -5.27 12.32
CA GLY A 297 15.24 -5.61 11.03
C GLY A 297 16.11 -4.53 10.42
N ARG A 298 16.81 -4.92 9.37
CA ARG A 298 17.69 -4.07 8.59
C ARG A 298 17.61 -4.50 7.13
N LEU A 299 17.22 -3.57 6.28
CA LEU A 299 17.23 -3.70 4.83
C LEU A 299 18.31 -2.80 4.26
N ASN A 300 19.20 -3.37 3.47
CA ASN A 300 20.20 -2.65 2.70
C ASN A 300 19.81 -2.65 1.22
N VAL A 301 19.98 -1.50 0.57
CA VAL A 301 19.71 -1.27 -0.86
C VAL A 301 20.97 -0.71 -1.50
N LEU A 302 21.53 -1.46 -2.44
CA LEU A 302 22.60 -1.08 -3.34
C LEU A 302 22.01 -0.60 -4.65
N THR A 303 22.45 0.57 -5.08
CA THR A 303 22.07 1.23 -6.34
C THR A 303 23.32 1.48 -7.16
N GLN A 304 23.17 1.66 -8.47
CA GLN A 304 24.26 2.01 -9.36
C GLN A 304 23.82 3.10 -10.36
N GLY A 305 24.64 4.14 -10.49
CA GLY A 305 24.51 5.19 -11.50
C GLY A 305 25.87 5.58 -12.07
N GLU A 306 25.92 6.70 -12.80
CA GLU A 306 27.17 7.19 -13.40
C GLU A 306 28.22 7.57 -12.34
N ALA A 307 27.75 8.06 -11.20
CA ALA A 307 28.57 8.37 -10.02
C ALA A 307 28.98 7.14 -9.19
N GLY A 308 28.85 5.93 -9.76
CA GLY A 308 29.21 4.66 -9.14
C GLY A 308 28.09 4.03 -8.30
N LYS A 309 28.47 3.24 -7.29
CA LYS A 309 27.53 2.54 -6.39
C LYS A 309 27.06 3.46 -5.26
N GLY A 310 25.78 3.39 -4.91
CA GLY A 310 25.18 4.01 -3.73
C GLY A 310 24.65 2.94 -2.77
N ASN A 311 24.63 3.23 -1.47
CA ASN A 311 24.13 2.32 -0.45
C ASN A 311 23.17 3.05 0.50
N ALA A 312 21.93 2.58 0.60
CA ALA A 312 20.91 3.07 1.51
C ALA A 312 20.45 1.95 2.46
N VAL A 313 20.29 2.28 3.73
CA VAL A 313 19.96 1.32 4.79
C VAL A 313 18.71 1.79 5.51
N LEU A 314 17.69 0.94 5.52
CA LEU A 314 16.51 1.07 6.36
C LEU A 314 16.68 0.17 7.59
N ASN A 315 16.67 0.76 8.79
CA ASN A 315 16.56 0.01 10.04
C ASN A 315 15.12 0.11 10.53
N VAL A 316 14.60 -1.02 11.02
CA VAL A 316 13.23 -1.19 11.53
C VAL A 316 13.33 -1.73 12.94
N GLY A 317 12.60 -1.13 13.87
CA GLY A 317 12.51 -1.63 15.24
C GLY A 317 13.77 -1.43 16.09
N PRO A 318 13.81 -2.08 17.27
CA PRO A 318 12.77 -2.95 17.81
C PRO A 318 11.46 -2.21 18.06
N GLY A 319 10.33 -2.82 17.71
CA GLY A 319 9.00 -2.24 17.87
C GLY A 319 7.88 -3.26 17.69
N LYS A 320 6.64 -2.83 17.87
CA LYS A 320 5.44 -3.67 17.79
C LYS A 320 4.67 -3.41 16.48
N LEU A 321 4.16 -4.46 15.86
CA LEU A 321 3.21 -4.38 14.73
C LEU A 321 1.92 -5.09 15.14
N SER A 322 0.81 -4.36 15.22
CA SER A 322 -0.45 -4.84 15.79
C SER A 322 -1.65 -4.33 14.99
N MET A 323 -2.74 -5.11 15.03
CA MET A 323 -4.00 -4.74 14.41
C MET A 323 -4.69 -3.59 15.15
N ASP A 324 -4.41 -3.40 16.43
CA ASP A 324 -4.99 -2.34 17.25
C ASP A 324 -4.07 -1.11 17.32
N SER A 325 -2.80 -1.33 17.63
CA SER A 325 -1.84 -0.23 17.79
C SER A 325 -0.40 -0.71 17.56
N SER A 326 0.11 -0.42 16.37
CA SER A 326 1.52 -0.57 16.03
C SER A 326 2.34 0.58 16.61
N ASP A 327 3.60 0.29 16.91
CA ASP A 327 4.55 1.24 17.42
C ASP A 327 5.98 0.85 16.99
N MET A 328 6.41 1.38 15.84
CA MET A 328 7.58 0.88 15.13
C MET A 328 8.53 2.02 14.73
N PRO A 329 9.72 2.14 15.35
CA PRO A 329 10.72 3.10 14.93
C PRO A 329 11.36 2.68 13.60
N LEU A 330 11.59 3.66 12.72
CA LEU A 330 12.16 3.47 11.40
C LEU A 330 13.30 4.47 11.17
N ARG A 331 14.37 4.05 10.49
CA ARG A 331 15.45 4.96 10.12
C ARG A 331 16.05 4.58 8.77
N LEU A 332 15.77 5.39 7.74
CA LEU A 332 16.43 5.30 6.44
C LEU A 332 17.63 6.23 6.38
N THR A 333 18.82 5.69 6.10
CA THR A 333 20.06 6.46 5.98
C THR A 333 20.92 5.97 4.83
N GLY A 334 21.53 6.89 4.08
CA GLY A 334 22.53 6.57 3.07
C GLY A 334 22.34 7.34 1.79
N GLU A 335 22.84 6.80 0.68
CA GLU A 335 22.73 7.41 -0.63
C GLU A 335 22.23 6.42 -1.68
N ALA A 336 21.43 6.92 -2.62
CA ALA A 336 21.01 6.21 -3.81
C ALA A 336 21.55 6.95 -5.04
N LYS A 337 22.03 6.22 -6.03
CA LYS A 337 22.56 6.77 -7.29
C LYS A 337 21.77 6.19 -8.45
N LEU A 338 21.21 7.09 -9.26
CA LEU A 338 20.32 6.75 -10.38
C LEU A 338 20.67 7.65 -11.57
N GLY A 339 21.32 7.09 -12.59
CA GLY A 339 21.89 7.88 -13.70
C GLY A 339 22.85 8.96 -13.16
N ASP A 340 22.57 10.22 -13.51
CA ASP A 340 23.30 11.42 -13.06
C ASP A 340 22.85 11.94 -11.68
N LEU A 341 21.78 11.39 -11.11
CA LEU A 341 21.19 11.84 -9.86
C LEU A 341 21.78 11.09 -8.67
N ILE A 342 22.13 11.83 -7.63
CA ILE A 342 22.50 11.28 -6.32
C ILE A 342 21.51 11.80 -5.29
N VAL A 343 20.87 10.89 -4.57
CA VAL A 343 19.91 11.18 -3.51
C VAL A 343 20.51 10.76 -2.18
N TYR A 344 20.48 11.64 -1.18
CA TYR A 344 20.92 11.39 0.18
C TYR A 344 19.70 11.37 1.10
N ALA A 345 19.60 10.33 1.92
CA ALA A 345 18.53 10.18 2.89
C ALA A 345 19.07 10.16 4.32
N ALA A 346 18.42 10.93 5.19
CA ALA A 346 18.53 10.80 6.64
C ALA A 346 17.12 10.98 7.21
N LEU A 347 16.35 9.89 7.31
CA LEU A 347 14.93 9.91 7.66
C LEU A 347 14.66 9.06 8.90
N PRO A 348 14.82 9.63 10.11
CA PRO A 348 14.21 9.05 11.30
C PRO A 348 12.69 9.23 11.23
N ALA A 349 11.95 8.15 11.44
CA ALA A 349 10.50 8.14 11.41
C ALA A 349 9.94 7.13 12.42
N ARG A 350 8.63 7.17 12.64
CA ARG A 350 7.90 6.22 13.46
C ARG A 350 6.59 5.86 12.77
N LEU A 351 6.36 4.57 12.60
CA LEU A 351 5.11 4.01 12.12
C LEU A 351 4.24 3.67 13.34
N SER A 352 3.03 4.21 13.38
CA SER A 352 2.10 4.09 14.50
C SER A 352 0.67 3.84 14.05
N GLY A 353 -0.17 3.38 14.98
CA GLY A 353 -1.59 3.11 14.73
C GLY A 353 -1.87 1.69 14.22
N PRO A 354 -3.14 1.35 13.94
CA PRO A 354 -3.54 0.03 13.42
C PRO A 354 -2.82 -0.31 12.11
N LEU A 355 -2.46 -1.58 11.89
CA LEU A 355 -1.93 -2.03 10.59
C LEU A 355 -2.91 -1.81 9.42
N THR A 356 -4.20 -1.68 9.70
CA THR A 356 -5.23 -1.37 8.70
C THR A 356 -5.23 0.10 8.29
N THR A 357 -4.76 1.00 9.17
CA THR A 357 -4.73 2.46 8.97
C THR A 357 -3.45 3.09 9.56
N PRO A 358 -2.27 2.70 9.06
CA PRO A 358 -1.01 3.14 9.65
C PRO A 358 -0.72 4.63 9.36
N GLU A 359 -0.08 5.28 10.33
CA GLU A 359 0.50 6.63 10.20
C GLU A 359 2.03 6.54 10.26
N LEU A 360 2.72 7.10 9.26
CA LEU A 360 4.16 7.28 9.28
C LEU A 360 4.49 8.74 9.62
N SER A 361 5.18 8.97 10.74
CA SER A 361 5.57 10.31 11.20
C SER A 361 7.08 10.51 11.14
N PHE A 362 7.53 11.61 10.53
CA PHE A 362 8.96 11.94 10.42
C PHE A 362 9.44 12.78 11.61
N HIS A 363 10.54 12.35 12.23
CA HIS A 363 11.12 13.00 13.41
C HIS A 363 12.08 14.14 13.07
N PRO A 364 12.45 14.99 14.05
CA PRO A 364 13.51 15.98 13.87
C PRO A 364 14.78 15.38 13.28
N GLY A 365 15.35 16.06 12.29
CA GLY A 365 16.50 15.57 11.53
C GLY A 365 16.14 14.84 10.22
N ALA A 366 14.84 14.58 9.95
CA ALA A 366 14.39 14.06 8.67
C ALA A 366 14.68 15.02 7.51
N LEU A 367 15.58 14.61 6.62
CA LEU A 367 16.04 15.39 5.48
C LEU A 367 16.33 14.46 4.29
N LEU A 368 15.73 14.79 3.14
CA LEU A 368 16.19 14.32 1.84
C LEU A 368 17.02 15.41 1.17
N ARG A 369 18.10 15.00 0.49
CA ARG A 369 18.85 15.88 -0.39
C ARG A 369 19.07 15.21 -1.73
N SER A 370 19.20 15.99 -2.79
CA SER A 370 19.65 15.46 -4.08
C SER A 370 20.55 16.43 -4.82
N ARG A 371 21.35 15.90 -5.74
CA ARG A 371 22.22 16.66 -6.66
C ARG A 371 22.41 15.88 -7.95
N GLY A 372 22.76 16.57 -9.03
CA GLY A 372 22.96 15.93 -10.34
C GLY A 372 22.22 16.65 -11.46
N ARG A 373 21.98 15.94 -12.56
CA ARG A 373 21.27 16.49 -13.73
C ARG A 373 19.91 15.80 -13.87
N VAL A 374 18.84 16.59 -14.02
CA VAL A 374 17.46 16.08 -14.15
C VAL A 374 16.88 16.34 -15.54
N ILE A 375 17.29 17.43 -16.20
CA ILE A 375 16.94 17.76 -17.58
C ILE A 375 18.20 18.24 -18.32
N ASP A 376 18.24 18.02 -19.63
CA ASP A 376 19.31 18.53 -20.49
C ASP A 376 19.47 20.04 -20.27
N SER A 377 20.64 20.46 -19.80
CA SER A 377 21.10 21.83 -19.42
C SER A 377 21.00 22.24 -17.94
N LEU A 378 20.04 21.76 -17.13
CA LEU A 378 19.92 22.21 -15.73
C LEU A 378 20.73 21.33 -14.78
N ASN A 379 21.80 21.88 -14.21
CA ASN A 379 22.58 21.21 -13.19
C ASN A 379 22.03 21.58 -11.80
N ILE A 380 21.62 20.57 -11.05
CA ILE A 380 21.14 20.70 -9.67
C ILE A 380 22.35 20.57 -8.75
N ASP A 381 22.76 21.71 -8.18
CA ASP A 381 23.80 21.75 -7.17
C ASP A 381 23.31 21.08 -5.88
N GLU A 382 22.08 21.42 -5.49
CA GLU A 382 21.45 20.88 -4.30
C GLU A 382 19.93 21.08 -4.30
N ILE A 383 19.18 20.02 -4.04
CA ILE A 383 17.82 20.10 -3.50
C ILE A 383 17.86 19.66 -2.04
N ARG A 384 17.15 20.37 -1.17
CA ARG A 384 16.92 20.00 0.23
C ARG A 384 15.43 19.94 0.51
N LEU A 385 14.96 18.82 1.04
CA LEU A 385 13.59 18.58 1.45
C LEU A 385 13.55 18.20 2.94
N PRO A 386 13.47 19.18 3.85
CA PRO A 386 13.20 18.92 5.25
C PRO A 386 11.82 18.27 5.43
N LEU A 387 11.76 17.15 6.14
CA LEU A 387 10.54 16.38 6.38
C LEU A 387 10.15 16.30 7.86
N ALA A 388 10.88 16.97 8.75
CA ALA A 388 10.58 16.94 10.18
C ALA A 388 9.14 17.42 10.47
N GLY A 389 8.36 16.59 11.17
CA GLY A 389 6.96 16.85 11.49
C GLY A 389 5.96 16.55 10.38
N VAL A 390 6.42 16.05 9.23
CA VAL A 390 5.54 15.54 8.17
C VAL A 390 4.97 14.18 8.58
N LYS A 391 3.69 13.98 8.32
CA LYS A 391 2.99 12.71 8.51
C LYS A 391 2.45 12.21 7.18
N VAL A 392 2.45 10.89 7.01
CA VAL A 392 1.93 10.22 5.82
C VAL A 392 0.94 9.16 6.28
N THR A 393 -0.28 9.25 5.76
CA THR A 393 -1.36 8.29 6.00
C THR A 393 -1.92 7.80 4.66
N GLN A 394 -2.88 6.88 4.71
CA GLN A 394 -3.62 6.50 3.51
C GLN A 394 -4.47 7.65 2.92
N GLN A 395 -4.82 8.66 3.74
CA GLN A 395 -5.61 9.81 3.31
C GLN A 395 -4.75 10.85 2.57
N GLY A 396 -3.50 11.02 2.99
CA GLY A 396 -2.56 11.91 2.33
C GLY A 396 -1.37 12.29 3.20
N VAL A 397 -0.76 13.41 2.83
CA VAL A 397 0.37 14.00 3.54
C VAL A 397 -0.11 15.18 4.39
N ASP A 398 0.31 15.21 5.64
CA ASP A 398 0.04 16.27 6.60
C ASP A 398 1.33 16.93 7.09
N GLY A 399 1.26 18.22 7.37
CA GLY A 399 2.35 18.97 7.99
C GLY A 399 3.04 19.93 7.03
N ARG A 400 4.25 20.36 7.40
CA ARG A 400 4.97 21.41 6.67
C ARG A 400 5.86 20.81 5.59
N LEU A 401 5.57 21.13 4.33
CA LEU A 401 6.36 20.71 3.17
C LEU A 401 7.27 21.84 2.73
N GLN A 402 8.57 21.58 2.68
CA GLN A 402 9.56 22.56 2.27
C GLN A 402 10.48 22.02 1.19
N ALA A 403 10.91 22.90 0.29
CA ALA A 403 11.97 22.62 -0.65
C ALA A 403 12.90 23.82 -0.78
N ILE A 404 14.20 23.54 -0.88
CA ILE A 404 15.22 24.53 -1.23
C ILE A 404 15.98 23.96 -2.42
N LEU A 405 15.91 24.63 -3.57
CA LEU A 405 16.58 24.25 -4.79
C LEU A 405 17.68 25.27 -5.09
N ARG A 406 18.89 24.77 -5.32
CA ARG A 406 20.03 25.50 -5.85
C ARG A 406 20.43 24.84 -7.16
N ALA A 407 20.44 25.61 -8.23
CA ALA A 407 20.76 25.09 -9.55
C ALA A 407 21.45 26.15 -10.40
N HIS A 408 22.14 25.68 -11.43
CA HIS A 408 22.72 26.53 -12.45
C HIS A 408 22.61 25.88 -13.82
N GLU A 409 22.59 26.74 -14.82
CA GLU A 409 22.71 26.40 -16.23
C GLU A 409 23.92 27.21 -16.76
N GLN A 410 24.79 26.58 -17.55
CA GLN A 410 26.12 27.11 -17.86
C GLN A 410 26.08 28.46 -18.60
N GLU A 411 25.09 28.68 -19.45
CA GLU A 411 24.92 29.90 -20.25
C GLU A 411 23.90 30.88 -19.64
N MET A 412 22.89 30.38 -18.95
CA MET A 412 21.77 31.19 -18.44
C MET A 412 22.04 31.78 -17.06
N GLY A 413 22.82 31.11 -16.20
CA GLY A 413 23.16 31.59 -14.85
C GLY A 413 22.70 30.65 -13.71
N ASP A 414 22.88 31.11 -12.48
CA ASP A 414 22.57 30.40 -11.23
C ASP A 414 21.31 30.95 -10.54
N PHE A 415 20.67 30.13 -9.72
CA PHE A 415 19.53 30.55 -8.92
C PHE A 415 19.31 29.71 -7.67
N VAL A 416 18.59 30.31 -6.72
CA VAL A 416 18.08 29.67 -5.52
C VAL A 416 16.57 29.88 -5.43
N LEU A 417 15.82 28.80 -5.29
CA LEU A 417 14.38 28.81 -5.08
C LEU A 417 14.03 28.14 -3.75
N HIS A 418 13.17 28.79 -3.00
CA HIS A 418 12.59 28.30 -1.77
C HIS A 418 11.09 28.05 -1.97
N LEU A 419 10.61 27.00 -1.33
CA LEU A 419 9.21 26.62 -1.26
C LEU A 419 8.91 26.24 0.20
N ASP A 420 7.81 26.76 0.73
CA ASP A 420 7.35 26.46 2.07
C ASP A 420 5.82 26.44 2.08
N GLY A 421 5.25 25.33 2.50
CA GLY A 421 3.82 25.14 2.52
C GLY A 421 3.33 24.23 3.63
N LYS A 422 2.02 24.24 3.83
CA LYS A 422 1.31 23.39 4.77
C LYS A 422 0.36 22.48 4.01
N ALA A 423 0.50 21.19 4.23
CA ALA A 423 -0.35 20.13 3.70
C ALA A 423 -1.36 19.67 4.77
N ASP A 424 -2.57 19.36 4.31
CA ASP A 424 -3.69 18.79 5.07
C ASP A 424 -4.31 17.70 4.20
N ASN A 425 -4.07 16.44 4.58
CA ASN A 425 -4.45 15.23 3.84
C ASN A 425 -4.14 15.33 2.34
N PHE A 426 -2.99 15.92 1.99
CA PHE A 426 -2.68 16.27 0.62
C PHE A 426 -2.27 15.04 -0.21
N MET A 427 -2.94 14.87 -1.34
CA MET A 427 -2.57 14.00 -2.47
C MET A 427 -2.84 14.77 -3.77
N PRO A 428 -2.24 14.40 -4.92
CA PRO A 428 -2.69 14.93 -6.20
C PRO A 428 -4.20 14.75 -6.35
N ASP A 429 -4.88 15.86 -6.63
CA ASP A 429 -6.32 15.93 -6.86
C ASP A 429 -7.23 15.63 -5.64
N ARG A 430 -6.67 15.53 -4.42
CA ARG A 430 -7.43 15.40 -3.15
C ARG A 430 -6.77 16.14 -1.99
N GLY A 431 -7.59 16.75 -1.13
CA GLY A 431 -7.10 17.43 0.06
C GLY A 431 -6.52 18.80 -0.26
N ARG A 432 -5.63 19.32 0.59
CA ARG A 432 -5.14 20.70 0.47
C ARG A 432 -3.65 20.84 0.71
N TRP A 433 -2.98 21.59 -0.15
CA TRP A 433 -1.64 22.10 0.09
C TRP A 433 -1.57 23.58 -0.25
N GLN A 434 -1.19 24.40 0.73
CA GLN A 434 -1.00 25.84 0.55
C GLN A 434 0.49 26.14 0.64
N TRP A 435 1.04 26.85 -0.34
CA TRP A 435 2.47 27.13 -0.39
C TRP A 435 2.77 28.59 -0.68
N ARG A 436 3.99 28.96 -0.30
CA ARG A 436 4.67 30.19 -0.68
C ARG A 436 6.00 29.81 -1.29
N TYR A 437 6.42 30.57 -2.28
CA TYR A 437 7.71 30.40 -2.91
C TYR A 437 8.38 31.74 -3.06
N TRP A 438 9.71 31.74 -3.02
CA TRP A 438 10.52 32.91 -3.27
C TRP A 438 11.91 32.49 -3.73
N GLY A 439 12.61 33.39 -4.38
CA GLY A 439 13.98 33.12 -4.78
C GLY A 439 14.56 34.23 -5.60
N GLU A 440 15.82 34.02 -5.97
CA GLU A 440 16.63 34.97 -6.69
C GLU A 440 17.65 34.24 -7.54
N GLY A 441 18.16 34.91 -8.56
CA GLY A 441 19.19 34.37 -9.41
C GLY A 441 19.81 35.40 -10.34
N HIS A 442 20.73 34.90 -11.15
CA HIS A 442 21.42 35.66 -12.17
C HIS A 442 20.96 35.18 -13.55
N PHE A 443 20.83 36.14 -14.46
CA PHE A 443 20.59 35.88 -15.88
C PHE A 443 21.77 36.44 -16.69
N THR A 444 22.76 35.57 -16.90
CA THR A 444 24.05 35.89 -17.53
C THR A 444 23.90 36.55 -18.91
N PRO A 445 23.01 36.09 -19.81
CA PRO A 445 22.90 36.65 -21.16
C PRO A 445 22.56 38.15 -21.20
N MET A 446 21.92 38.69 -20.15
CA MET A 446 21.57 40.10 -20.04
C MET A 446 22.22 40.80 -18.83
N GLN A 447 23.17 40.14 -18.17
CA GLN A 447 23.83 40.61 -16.94
C GLN A 447 22.83 41.15 -15.91
N ALA A 448 21.71 40.44 -15.76
CA ALA A 448 20.58 40.86 -14.96
C ALA A 448 20.45 39.98 -13.72
N ARG A 449 19.93 40.56 -12.64
CA ARG A 449 19.49 39.82 -11.45
C ARG A 449 17.99 39.73 -11.48
N TRP A 450 17.45 38.57 -11.13
CA TRP A 450 16.00 38.38 -11.02
C TRP A 450 15.61 37.93 -9.62
N ASP A 451 14.41 38.33 -9.22
CA ASP A 451 13.76 37.85 -8.01
C ASP A 451 12.36 37.33 -8.34
N VAL A 452 11.90 36.38 -7.55
CA VAL A 452 10.53 35.89 -7.60
C VAL A 452 9.98 35.71 -6.20
N LYS A 453 8.69 35.99 -6.03
CA LYS A 453 7.91 35.57 -4.86
C LYS A 453 6.47 35.35 -5.25
N GLY A 454 5.80 34.45 -4.53
CA GLY A 454 4.39 34.21 -4.73
C GLY A 454 3.83 33.22 -3.73
N ALA A 455 2.54 32.95 -3.89
CA ALA A 455 1.79 32.02 -3.07
C ALA A 455 0.69 31.39 -3.90
N GLY A 456 0.38 30.14 -3.59
CA GLY A 456 -0.67 29.39 -4.24
C GLY A 456 -1.21 28.31 -3.34
N GLU A 457 -2.19 27.59 -3.87
CA GLU A 457 -2.76 26.44 -3.22
C GLU A 457 -3.22 25.40 -4.24
N TRP A 458 -3.21 24.15 -3.81
CA TRP A 458 -3.74 23.00 -4.52
C TRP A 458 -4.83 22.46 -3.62
N VAL A 459 -6.07 22.60 -4.06
CA VAL A 459 -7.25 22.12 -3.35
C VAL A 459 -7.98 21.18 -4.29
N ASP A 460 -8.02 19.91 -3.93
CA ASP A 460 -8.58 18.85 -4.75
C ASP A 460 -8.03 18.95 -6.18
N SER A 461 -8.86 18.99 -7.23
CA SER A 461 -8.40 19.08 -8.62
C SER A 461 -8.00 20.49 -9.09
N ALA A 462 -8.01 21.50 -8.21
CA ALA A 462 -7.72 22.88 -8.58
C ALA A 462 -6.35 23.36 -8.04
N ILE A 463 -5.49 23.82 -8.95
CA ILE A 463 -4.25 24.52 -8.63
C ILE A 463 -4.49 26.02 -8.86
N VAL A 464 -4.29 26.83 -7.82
CA VAL A 464 -4.50 28.28 -7.87
C VAL A 464 -3.21 28.99 -7.47
N LEU A 465 -2.72 29.85 -8.36
CA LEU A 465 -1.67 30.80 -8.04
C LEU A 465 -2.33 32.11 -7.59
N ASN A 466 -2.34 32.34 -6.28
CA ASN A 466 -2.98 33.49 -5.65
C ASN A 466 -2.15 34.77 -5.76
N SER A 467 -0.82 34.63 -5.80
CA SER A 467 0.08 35.75 -6.04
C SER A 467 1.34 35.31 -6.77
N LEU A 468 1.83 36.19 -7.64
CA LEU A 468 3.13 36.10 -8.32
C LEU A 468 3.65 37.52 -8.41
N SER A 469 4.93 37.69 -8.09
CA SER A 469 5.72 38.86 -8.42
C SER A 469 7.09 38.37 -8.82
N THR A 470 7.46 38.56 -10.08
CA THR A 470 8.79 38.24 -10.59
C THR A 470 9.31 39.40 -11.41
N GLY A 471 10.59 39.70 -11.34
CA GLY A 471 11.16 40.81 -12.09
C GLY A 471 12.66 40.75 -12.20
N PHE A 472 13.19 41.61 -13.06
CA PHE A 472 14.62 41.82 -13.22
C PHE A 472 15.00 43.20 -12.69
N ASP A 473 16.25 43.38 -12.24
CA ASP A 473 16.81 44.69 -11.95
C ASP A 473 16.95 45.55 -13.23
N LYS A 474 17.34 44.90 -14.33
CA LYS A 474 17.41 45.46 -15.69
C LYS A 474 17.25 44.33 -16.72
N LEU A 475 16.82 44.67 -17.93
CA LEU A 475 16.96 43.79 -19.09
C LEU A 475 17.68 44.51 -20.21
N GLN A 476 18.86 44.03 -20.57
CA GLN A 476 19.65 44.57 -21.67
C GLN A 476 19.61 43.61 -22.85
N TYR A 477 19.07 44.05 -23.99
CA TYR A 477 19.05 43.28 -25.22
C TYR A 477 19.48 44.14 -26.41
N GLY A 478 20.67 43.85 -26.96
CA GLY A 478 21.26 44.65 -28.03
C GLY A 478 21.43 46.10 -27.60
N THR A 479 20.70 47.00 -28.26
CA THR A 479 20.72 48.45 -28.00
C THR A 479 19.68 48.91 -26.98
N MET A 480 18.80 48.02 -26.51
CA MET A 480 17.68 48.32 -25.63
C MET A 480 18.01 47.98 -24.19
N LEU A 481 17.76 48.91 -23.27
CA LEU A 481 17.84 48.71 -21.82
C LEU A 481 16.49 49.03 -21.18
N VAL A 482 15.83 48.01 -20.64
CA VAL A 482 14.57 48.13 -19.91
C VAL A 482 14.88 48.19 -18.41
N SER A 483 14.42 49.25 -17.74
CA SER A 483 14.62 49.41 -16.31
C SER A 483 13.56 48.65 -15.50
N THR A 484 14.02 47.84 -14.54
CA THR A 484 13.20 47.17 -13.51
C THR A 484 11.88 46.55 -13.99
N PRO A 485 11.86 45.70 -15.03
CA PRO A 485 10.61 45.08 -15.49
C PRO A 485 10.11 44.07 -14.45
N ARG A 486 8.80 44.09 -14.16
CA ARG A 486 8.16 43.24 -13.17
C ARG A 486 6.82 42.71 -13.65
N LEU A 487 6.64 41.41 -13.54
CA LEU A 487 5.42 40.68 -13.83
C LEU A 487 4.67 40.38 -12.54
N THR A 488 3.38 40.70 -12.50
CA THR A 488 2.47 40.46 -11.37
C THR A 488 1.14 39.85 -11.84
N LEU A 489 0.34 39.31 -10.91
CA LEU A 489 -1.02 38.86 -11.21
C LEU A 489 -2.00 40.03 -11.08
N GLU A 490 -2.85 40.20 -12.09
CA GLU A 490 -4.07 41.00 -12.02
C GLU A 490 -5.24 40.16 -11.51
N GLN A 491 -5.26 38.87 -11.86
CA GLN A 491 -6.21 37.88 -11.35
C GLN A 491 -5.47 36.57 -11.05
N PRO A 492 -5.89 35.80 -10.02
CA PRO A 492 -5.32 34.50 -9.73
C PRO A 492 -5.30 33.61 -10.96
N ILE A 493 -4.20 32.90 -11.18
CA ILE A 493 -4.15 31.87 -12.23
C ILE A 493 -4.78 30.61 -11.63
N ARG A 494 -5.90 30.15 -12.19
CA ARG A 494 -6.59 28.94 -11.77
C ARG A 494 -6.51 27.89 -12.86
N TRP A 495 -5.95 26.74 -12.51
CA TRP A 495 -5.92 25.53 -13.32
C TRP A 495 -6.79 24.45 -12.67
N LEU A 496 -7.92 24.14 -13.30
CA LEU A 496 -8.75 23.00 -12.97
C LEU A 496 -8.25 21.78 -13.77
N ARG A 497 -7.81 20.74 -13.06
CA ARG A 497 -7.25 19.50 -13.59
C ARG A 497 -8.30 18.40 -13.76
N ASP A 498 -9.54 18.79 -14.07
CA ASP A 498 -10.61 17.83 -14.35
C ASP A 498 -10.31 17.07 -15.65
N GLU A 499 -10.57 15.75 -15.69
CA GLU A 499 -10.30 14.93 -16.86
C GLU A 499 -11.22 15.28 -18.05
N GLN A 500 -12.46 15.67 -17.78
CA GLN A 500 -13.48 15.93 -18.79
C GLN A 500 -13.50 17.41 -19.21
N HIS A 501 -13.36 18.32 -18.25
CA HIS A 501 -13.47 19.77 -18.44
C HIS A 501 -12.26 20.52 -17.85
N PRO A 502 -11.02 20.23 -18.30
CA PRO A 502 -9.84 20.95 -17.86
C PRO A 502 -9.91 22.43 -18.29
N LYS A 503 -9.52 23.33 -17.39
CA LYS A 503 -9.60 24.77 -17.63
C LYS A 503 -8.46 25.51 -16.97
N LEU A 504 -7.79 26.36 -17.72
CA LEU A 504 -6.82 27.34 -17.24
C LEU A 504 -7.35 28.75 -17.48
N THR A 505 -7.33 29.59 -16.45
CA THR A 505 -7.71 31.01 -16.53
C THR A 505 -6.79 31.86 -15.68
N GLY A 506 -6.65 33.15 -15.99
CA GLY A 506 -5.94 34.11 -15.15
C GLY A 506 -5.64 35.40 -15.88
N ALA A 507 -5.07 36.39 -15.18
CA ALA A 507 -4.63 37.63 -15.81
C ALA A 507 -3.35 38.14 -15.15
N LEU A 508 -2.45 38.69 -15.95
CA LEU A 508 -1.15 39.20 -15.53
C LEU A 508 -0.92 40.62 -16.04
N SER A 509 -0.07 41.35 -15.32
CA SER A 509 0.46 42.65 -15.73
C SER A 509 1.98 42.61 -15.73
N LEU A 510 2.59 43.04 -16.83
CA LEU A 510 4.01 43.30 -16.95
C LEU A 510 4.22 44.81 -16.96
N ASP A 511 4.76 45.33 -15.87
CA ASP A 511 5.13 46.73 -15.72
C ASP A 511 6.62 46.89 -15.98
N ALA A 512 6.97 47.79 -16.89
CA ALA A 512 8.35 48.13 -17.21
C ALA A 512 8.59 49.61 -16.91
N GLY A 513 9.74 49.90 -16.30
CA GLY A 513 10.23 51.26 -16.18
C GLY A 513 10.59 51.86 -17.54
N LYS A 514 11.32 52.97 -17.47
CA LYS A 514 11.85 53.62 -18.68
C LYS A 514 12.69 52.64 -19.50
N THR A 515 12.50 52.65 -20.81
CA THR A 515 13.35 51.90 -21.75
C THR A 515 14.21 52.86 -22.54
N SER A 516 15.53 52.74 -22.44
CA SER A 516 16.50 53.57 -23.16
C SER A 516 17.14 52.81 -24.31
N PHE A 517 17.40 53.50 -25.41
CA PHE A 517 18.11 52.97 -26.57
C PHE A 517 19.47 53.65 -26.72
N SER A 518 20.48 52.92 -27.18
CA SER A 518 21.82 53.49 -27.41
C SER A 518 21.86 54.63 -28.44
N SER A 519 20.81 54.78 -29.25
CA SER A 519 20.58 55.92 -30.15
C SER A 519 20.15 57.22 -29.44
N GLY A 520 19.97 57.20 -28.12
CA GLY A 520 19.51 58.33 -27.32
C GLY A 520 17.98 58.50 -27.26
N SER A 521 17.22 57.64 -27.93
CA SER A 521 15.76 57.60 -27.82
C SER A 521 15.30 56.88 -26.56
N GLU A 522 14.13 57.22 -26.06
CA GLU A 522 13.59 56.70 -24.80
C GLU A 522 12.09 56.40 -24.94
N LEU A 523 11.65 55.29 -24.38
CA LEU A 523 10.23 54.99 -24.16
C LEU A 523 9.91 55.23 -22.69
N PRO A 524 8.80 55.93 -22.39
CA PRO A 524 8.35 56.11 -21.02
C PRO A 524 7.90 54.76 -20.42
N PRO A 525 7.69 54.70 -19.09
CA PRO A 525 7.15 53.50 -18.44
C PRO A 525 5.92 52.96 -19.15
N SER A 526 5.85 51.64 -19.28
CA SER A 526 4.78 50.94 -19.99
C SER A 526 4.26 49.75 -19.20
N THR A 527 2.98 49.47 -19.39
CA THR A 527 2.25 48.38 -18.73
C THR A 527 1.59 47.52 -19.80
N LEU A 528 1.92 46.23 -19.82
CA LEU A 528 1.27 45.23 -20.66
C LEU A 528 0.37 44.35 -19.81
N LYS A 529 -0.95 44.46 -19.98
CA LYS A 529 -1.91 43.56 -19.33
C LYS A 529 -2.32 42.46 -20.29
N PHE A 530 -2.36 41.22 -19.82
CA PHE A 530 -2.81 40.08 -20.62
C PHE A 530 -3.59 39.05 -19.80
N SER A 531 -4.63 38.49 -20.40
CA SER A 531 -5.43 37.40 -19.86
C SER A 531 -5.02 36.07 -20.48
N LEU A 532 -5.10 35.00 -19.68
CA LEU A 532 -4.87 33.62 -20.06
C LEU A 532 -6.21 32.89 -20.11
N ASP A 533 -6.45 32.13 -21.18
CA ASP A 533 -7.57 31.19 -21.27
C ASP A 533 -7.12 29.94 -22.03
N GLY A 534 -7.31 28.76 -21.44
CA GLY A 534 -6.85 27.53 -22.07
C GLY A 534 -7.29 26.27 -21.33
N ARG A 535 -6.64 25.17 -21.67
CA ARG A 535 -6.85 23.86 -21.05
C ARG A 535 -5.94 23.67 -19.84
N ASP A 536 -4.65 23.94 -20.03
CA ASP A 536 -3.58 23.64 -19.08
C ASP A 536 -2.35 24.54 -19.36
N PRO A 537 -1.31 24.53 -18.50
CA PRO A 537 -0.12 25.38 -18.66
C PRO A 537 0.70 25.16 -19.95
N THR A 538 0.46 24.06 -20.68
CA THR A 538 1.10 23.77 -21.96
C THR A 538 0.24 24.15 -23.16
N TRP A 539 -1.08 24.34 -22.96
CA TRP A 539 -2.02 24.66 -24.03
C TRP A 539 -3.03 25.75 -23.63
N PHE A 540 -2.69 27.01 -23.93
CA PHE A 540 -3.53 28.18 -23.67
C PHE A 540 -3.35 29.29 -24.72
N GLN A 541 -4.33 30.19 -24.78
CA GLN A 541 -4.31 31.43 -25.55
C GLN A 541 -4.08 32.61 -24.59
N PHE A 542 -3.40 33.65 -25.08
CA PHE A 542 -3.23 34.90 -24.35
C PHE A 542 -3.75 36.07 -25.18
N ASN A 543 -4.45 37.00 -24.53
CA ASN A 543 -4.96 38.23 -25.13
C ASN A 543 -4.49 39.42 -24.28
N GLY A 544 -3.85 40.42 -24.88
CA GLY A 544 -3.28 41.52 -24.11
C GLY A 544 -3.30 42.87 -24.80
N SER A 545 -3.13 43.93 -24.00
CA SER A 545 -3.07 45.33 -24.45
C SER A 545 -1.89 46.05 -23.79
N LEU A 546 -1.10 46.75 -24.60
CA LEU A 546 0.05 47.53 -24.16
C LEU A 546 -0.35 49.00 -23.99
N HIS A 547 -0.14 49.53 -22.80
CA HIS A 547 -0.36 50.94 -22.47
C HIS A 547 0.99 51.61 -22.17
N ALA A 548 1.25 52.76 -22.77
CA ALA A 548 2.43 53.57 -22.51
C ALA A 548 2.04 55.05 -22.42
N ASN A 549 2.76 55.83 -21.61
CA ASN A 549 2.57 57.28 -21.55
C ASN A 549 2.90 57.94 -22.90
N LYS A 550 2.41 59.18 -23.11
CA LYS A 550 2.63 59.93 -24.37
C LYS A 550 4.11 59.91 -24.76
N ILE A 551 4.41 59.27 -25.88
CA ILE A 551 5.73 59.28 -26.51
C ILE A 551 5.97 60.71 -27.00
N GLY A 552 6.99 61.38 -26.46
CA GLY A 552 7.37 62.73 -26.88
C GLY A 552 7.79 62.78 -28.36
N PRO A 553 7.93 63.98 -28.97
CA PRO A 553 8.22 64.10 -30.39
C PRO A 553 9.54 63.40 -30.75
N VAL A 554 9.45 62.40 -31.64
CA VAL A 554 10.61 61.68 -32.18
C VAL A 554 11.32 62.61 -33.18
N ARG A 555 12.49 63.15 -32.83
CA ARG A 555 13.35 63.85 -33.79
C ARG A 555 14.11 62.84 -34.62
N ALA A 556 13.81 62.79 -35.92
CA ALA A 556 14.53 61.99 -36.89
C ALA A 556 15.48 62.90 -37.70
N ASP A 557 16.76 62.96 -37.33
CA ASP A 557 17.79 63.61 -38.14
C ASP A 557 18.44 62.58 -39.08
N ARG A 558 17.82 62.36 -40.25
CA ARG A 558 18.51 61.76 -41.41
C ARG A 558 17.77 62.07 -42.73
N PRO A 559 18.48 62.47 -43.81
CA PRO A 559 17.83 62.74 -45.09
C PRO A 559 17.32 61.46 -45.76
N LEU A 560 16.08 61.50 -46.23
CA LEU A 560 15.37 60.45 -46.94
C LEU A 560 15.95 60.23 -48.35
N GLY A 561 16.39 59.00 -48.64
CA GLY A 561 16.91 58.62 -49.95
C GLY A 561 16.96 57.11 -50.19
N ARG A 562 15.80 56.43 -50.14
CA ARG A 562 15.36 55.30 -51.01
C ARG A 562 14.27 54.45 -50.32
N ARG A 563 13.28 54.07 -51.12
CA ARG A 563 12.02 53.39 -50.75
C ARG A 563 12.25 52.06 -50.01
N ALA A 564 11.51 51.87 -48.91
CA ALA A 564 11.08 50.57 -48.41
C ALA A 564 9.56 50.66 -48.08
N PRO A 565 8.75 49.63 -48.36
CA PRO A 565 7.31 49.69 -48.11
C PRO A 565 7.01 49.61 -46.61
N ALA A 566 6.07 50.43 -46.17
CA ALA A 566 5.55 50.44 -44.82
C ALA A 566 4.80 49.14 -44.49
N ARG A 567 5.10 48.56 -43.33
CA ARG A 567 4.14 47.78 -42.53
C ARG A 567 4.15 48.34 -41.11
N PRO A 568 3.02 48.90 -40.62
CA PRO A 568 2.85 49.22 -39.22
C PRO A 568 2.38 47.98 -38.45
N GLY A 569 2.91 47.78 -37.24
CA GLY A 569 2.51 46.70 -36.32
C GLY A 569 3.57 45.61 -36.19
N VAL A 570 3.67 45.05 -34.98
CA VAL A 570 4.61 43.99 -34.55
C VAL A 570 5.99 44.49 -34.10
N VAL A 571 6.06 45.16 -32.95
CA VAL A 571 7.30 45.25 -32.15
C VAL A 571 7.09 44.88 -30.67
N ALA A 572 5.84 44.80 -30.18
CA ALA A 572 5.55 44.30 -28.84
C ALA A 572 5.45 42.76 -28.74
N GLU A 573 5.36 42.06 -29.87
CA GLU A 573 5.15 40.60 -29.91
C GLU A 573 6.46 39.80 -29.81
N ALA A 574 7.61 40.41 -30.15
CA ALA A 574 8.88 39.69 -30.27
C ALA A 574 9.59 39.42 -28.92
N VAL A 575 9.29 40.19 -27.88
CA VAL A 575 9.95 40.07 -26.57
C VAL A 575 9.22 39.08 -25.66
N VAL A 576 7.88 39.05 -25.70
CA VAL A 576 7.06 38.13 -24.89
C VAL A 576 7.03 36.73 -25.51
N VAL A 577 6.99 36.60 -26.85
CA VAL A 577 6.94 35.30 -27.52
C VAL A 577 8.30 34.58 -27.48
N ARG A 578 9.45 35.27 -27.45
CA ARG A 578 10.76 34.60 -27.31
C ARG A 578 11.12 34.19 -25.89
N LEU A 579 10.61 34.88 -24.86
CA LEU A 579 10.81 34.48 -23.46
C LEU A 579 9.93 33.26 -23.10
N SER A 580 8.72 33.16 -23.63
CA SER A 580 7.85 31.98 -23.44
C SER A 580 8.28 30.76 -24.30
N SER A 581 8.69 30.98 -25.55
CA SER A 581 8.97 29.86 -26.48
C SER A 581 10.32 29.17 -26.29
N ARG A 582 11.25 29.69 -25.49
CA ARG A 582 12.52 28.99 -25.17
C ARG A 582 12.52 28.27 -23.83
N CYS A 583 11.70 28.70 -22.86
CA CYS A 583 11.54 27.97 -21.60
C CYS A 583 10.70 26.68 -21.75
N CYS A 584 9.77 26.63 -22.72
CA CYS A 584 8.84 25.50 -22.89
C CYS A 584 9.11 24.58 -24.10
N ARG A 585 10.20 24.73 -24.86
CA ARG A 585 10.48 23.90 -26.07
C ARG A 585 11.65 22.92 -25.97
N ARG A 586 12.06 22.55 -24.74
CA ARG A 586 13.01 21.44 -24.52
C ARG A 586 12.52 20.46 -23.43
N SER A 587 11.21 20.21 -23.40
CA SER A 587 10.62 19.02 -22.79
C SER A 587 9.99 18.24 -23.93
N GLY A 588 10.71 17.24 -24.42
CA GLY A 588 10.38 16.55 -25.67
C GLY A 588 11.57 15.79 -26.22
N LYS A 589 12.23 15.02 -25.35
CA LYS A 589 12.77 13.69 -25.60
C LYS A 589 12.96 12.99 -24.27
#